data_AF-A0A662S8F6-F1
#
_entry.id   AF-A0A662S8F6-F1
#
_cell.length_a   1.000
_cell.length_b   1.000
_cell.length_c   1.000
_cell.angle_alpha   90.00
_cell.angle_beta   90.00
_cell.angle_gamma   90.00
#
_symmetry.space_group_name_H-M   'P 1'
#
loop_
_entity.id
_entity.type
_entity.pdbx_description
1 polymer ?
#
loop_
_entity_poly.entity_id
_entity_poly.type
_entity_poly.pdbx_seq_one_letter_code
_entity_poly.pdbx_strand_id
1 'polypeptide(L)'
;MPKNSITDLIKNYLEAIKETEKHGRKVGQMLVKALKPIIPDIDYSLGWAEAGVDTICLWSKKHKAIRVADEKAIHLTEIIEEVFGEELRWHIDCPFGIWLLPEEARKVKEVLKRLKEN
;
A
#
# COMPACT_ATOMS: atom_id res chain seq x y z
N MET A 1 19.48 2.23 -33.68
CA MET A 1 18.54 1.55 -32.75
C MET A 1 17.40 0.99 -33.59
N PRO A 2 17.00 -0.28 -33.44
CA PRO A 2 15.82 -0.78 -34.14
C PRO A 2 14.62 0.10 -33.76
N LYS A 3 13.89 0.60 -34.76
CA LYS A 3 12.62 1.30 -34.54
C LYS A 3 11.59 0.25 -34.16
N ASN A 4 11.31 0.11 -32.87
CA ASN A 4 10.17 -0.68 -32.42
C ASN A 4 8.91 -0.13 -33.09
N SER A 5 8.07 -1.00 -33.65
CA SER A 5 6.77 -0.56 -34.13
C SER A 5 5.91 -0.10 -32.95
N ILE A 6 4.90 0.74 -33.20
CA ILE A 6 3.96 1.12 -32.14
C ILE A 6 3.28 -0.10 -31.51
N THR A 7 3.05 -1.16 -32.29
CA THR A 7 2.50 -2.44 -31.83
C THR A 7 3.43 -3.14 -30.83
N ASP A 8 4.74 -3.15 -31.09
CA ASP A 8 5.71 -3.74 -30.16
C ASP A 8 5.78 -2.96 -28.85
N LEU A 9 5.73 -1.62 -28.94
CA LEU A 9 5.70 -0.76 -27.76
C LEU A 9 4.42 -0.96 -26.93
N ILE A 10 3.25 -1.07 -27.57
CA ILE A 10 1.98 -1.37 -26.91
C ILE A 10 2.05 -2.73 -26.22
N LYS A 11 2.58 -3.77 -26.88
CA LYS A 11 2.73 -5.09 -26.28
C LYS A 11 3.61 -5.04 -25.03
N ASN A 12 4.79 -4.41 -25.14
CA ASN A 12 5.72 -4.27 -24.01
C ASN A 12 5.08 -3.49 -22.85
N TYR A 13 4.32 -2.44 -23.15
CA TYR A 13 3.59 -1.67 -22.15
C TYR A 13 2.54 -2.51 -21.42
N LEU A 14 1.73 -3.29 -22.13
CA LEU A 14 0.73 -4.17 -21.53
C LEU A 14 1.36 -5.31 -20.71
N GLU A 15 2.50 -5.84 -21.14
CA GLU A 15 3.27 -6.81 -20.35
C GLU A 15 3.83 -6.20 -19.07
N ALA A 16 4.36 -4.97 -19.13
CA ALA A 16 4.82 -4.24 -17.95
C ALA A 16 3.69 -4.01 -16.95
N ILE A 17 2.50 -3.60 -17.40
CA ILE A 17 1.32 -3.46 -16.52
C ILE A 17 1.01 -4.79 -15.82
N LYS A 18 0.96 -5.90 -16.56
CA LYS A 18 0.66 -7.22 -15.98
C LYS A 18 1.66 -7.63 -14.91
N GLU A 19 2.95 -7.39 -15.16
CA GLU A 19 3.99 -7.69 -14.18
C GLU A 19 3.93 -6.75 -12.98
N THR A 20 3.67 -5.45 -13.17
CA THR A 20 3.42 -4.51 -12.07
C THR A 20 2.26 -4.97 -11.21
N GLU A 21 1.13 -5.33 -11.80
CA GLU A 21 -0.02 -5.79 -11.03
C GLU A 21 0.25 -7.10 -10.26
N LYS A 22 1.00 -8.02 -10.88
CA LYS A 22 1.37 -9.28 -10.24
C LYS A 22 2.26 -9.06 -9.02
N HIS A 23 3.23 -8.15 -9.11
CA HIS A 23 4.10 -7.80 -7.98
C HIS A 23 3.34 -6.99 -6.93
N GLY A 24 2.58 -5.99 -7.35
CA GLY A 24 1.73 -5.18 -6.47
C GLY A 24 0.76 -6.03 -5.65
N ARG A 25 0.11 -7.04 -6.26
CA ARG A 25 -0.77 -7.97 -5.55
C ARG A 25 -0.05 -8.77 -4.47
N LYS A 26 1.19 -9.19 -4.72
CA LYS A 26 1.99 -9.90 -3.71
C LYS A 26 2.36 -8.98 -2.55
N VAL A 27 2.84 -7.77 -2.85
CA VAL A 27 3.19 -6.78 -1.82
C VAL A 27 1.95 -6.42 -0.98
N GLY A 28 0.83 -6.11 -1.62
CA GLY A 28 -0.44 -5.83 -0.94
C GLY A 28 -0.92 -6.98 -0.08
N GLN A 29 -0.85 -8.23 -0.57
CA GLN A 29 -1.18 -9.42 0.24
C GLN A 29 -0.28 -9.57 1.46
N MET A 30 1.03 -9.35 1.31
CA MET A 30 1.99 -9.44 2.42
C MET A 30 1.70 -8.37 3.47
N LEU A 31 1.47 -7.13 3.06
CA LEU A 31 1.09 -6.03 3.95
C LEU A 31 -0.21 -6.34 4.69
N VAL A 32 -1.29 -6.70 3.98
CA VAL A 32 -2.57 -7.03 4.61
C VAL A 32 -2.44 -8.19 5.58
N LYS A 33 -1.75 -9.27 5.19
CA LYS A 33 -1.54 -10.43 6.06
C LYS A 33 -0.79 -10.04 7.34
N ALA A 34 0.24 -9.22 7.23
CA ALA A 34 1.02 -8.75 8.36
C ALA A 34 0.20 -7.85 9.29
N LEU A 35 -0.61 -6.94 8.73
CA LEU A 35 -1.38 -5.94 9.47
C LEU A 35 -2.68 -6.49 10.08
N LYS A 36 -3.24 -7.58 9.54
CA LYS A 36 -4.53 -8.15 9.96
C LYS A 36 -4.69 -8.45 11.46
N PRO A 37 -3.65 -8.91 12.20
CA PRO A 37 -3.76 -9.10 13.64
C PRO A 37 -4.04 -7.81 14.43
N ILE A 38 -3.73 -6.64 13.86
CA ILE A 38 -3.89 -5.32 14.50
C ILE A 38 -5.08 -4.58 13.89
N ILE A 39 -5.26 -4.69 12.57
CA ILE A 39 -6.33 -4.06 11.80
C ILE A 39 -7.15 -5.18 11.12
N PRO A 40 -8.10 -5.84 11.81
CA PRO A 40 -8.70 -7.09 11.33
C PRO A 40 -9.47 -6.99 10.02
N ASP A 41 -9.99 -5.79 9.73
CA ASP A 41 -10.76 -5.49 8.52
C ASP A 41 -9.95 -4.77 7.43
N ILE A 42 -8.61 -4.76 7.55
CA ILE A 42 -7.76 -4.20 6.50
C ILE A 42 -7.84 -5.04 5.23
N ASP A 43 -7.92 -4.36 4.10
CA ASP A 43 -7.89 -4.94 2.78
C ASP A 43 -7.20 -3.98 1.78
N TYR A 44 -6.97 -4.45 0.55
CA TYR A 44 -6.25 -3.69 -0.45
C TYR A 44 -6.72 -3.93 -1.90
N SER A 45 -6.43 -2.96 -2.76
CA SER A 45 -6.53 -3.04 -4.23
C SER A 45 -5.28 -2.45 -4.85
N LEU A 46 -5.10 -2.72 -6.14
CA LEU A 46 -4.18 -1.96 -6.98
C LEU A 46 -4.96 -0.91 -7.75
N GLY A 47 -4.48 0.33 -7.67
CA GLY A 47 -5.16 1.48 -8.20
C GLY A 47 -6.52 1.76 -7.57
N TRP A 48 -7.02 2.95 -7.89
CA TRP A 48 -8.36 3.43 -7.57
C TRP A 48 -8.82 4.39 -8.67
N ALA A 49 -9.88 5.16 -8.45
CA ALA A 49 -10.34 6.20 -9.38
C ALA A 49 -9.23 7.21 -9.75
N GLU A 50 -8.31 7.50 -8.83
CA GLU A 50 -7.24 8.51 -9.01
C GLU A 50 -5.82 7.92 -8.93
N ALA A 51 -5.68 6.63 -8.60
CA ALA A 51 -4.40 5.96 -8.39
C ALA A 51 -4.11 4.93 -9.48
N GLY A 52 -2.85 4.87 -9.93
CA GLY A 52 -2.38 4.00 -11.00
C GLY A 52 -2.26 2.53 -10.58
N VAL A 53 -1.98 1.66 -11.56
CA VAL A 53 -1.77 0.21 -11.34
C VAL A 53 -0.55 -0.10 -10.45
N ASP A 54 0.32 0.90 -10.27
CA ASP A 54 1.53 0.91 -9.46
C ASP A 54 1.30 1.38 -8.03
N THR A 55 0.07 1.73 -7.64
CA THR A 55 -0.28 2.14 -6.29
C THR A 55 -1.08 1.06 -5.56
N ILE A 56 -0.66 0.71 -4.35
CA ILE A 56 -1.39 -0.17 -3.43
C ILE A 56 -2.28 0.69 -2.55
N CYS A 57 -3.59 0.59 -2.76
CA CYS A 57 -4.58 1.32 -1.97
C CYS A 57 -5.02 0.45 -0.80
N LEU A 58 -4.76 0.89 0.43
CA LEU A 58 -5.17 0.21 1.67
C LEU A 58 -6.45 0.86 2.23
N TRP A 59 -7.38 0.04 2.73
CA TRP A 59 -8.54 0.55 3.46
C TRP A 59 -8.94 -0.33 4.63
N SER A 60 -9.57 0.30 5.63
CA SER A 60 -10.29 -0.34 6.73
C SER A 60 -11.59 0.44 6.93
N LYS A 61 -12.69 -0.23 7.28
CA LYS A 61 -13.96 0.44 7.64
C LYS A 61 -13.94 0.93 9.08
N LYS A 62 -13.21 0.26 9.97
CA LYS A 62 -13.10 0.61 11.39
C LYS A 62 -12.18 1.80 11.62
N HIS A 63 -11.08 1.89 10.88
CA HIS A 63 -10.02 2.89 11.10
C HIS A 63 -10.10 4.10 10.16
N LYS A 64 -11.26 4.32 9.51
CA LYS A 64 -11.47 5.50 8.66
C LYS A 64 -11.32 6.78 9.47
N ALA A 65 -10.78 7.84 8.84
CA ALA A 65 -10.54 9.15 9.45
C ALA A 65 -11.75 9.69 10.26
N ILE A 66 -12.96 9.53 9.72
CA ILE A 66 -14.22 10.01 10.35
C ILE A 66 -14.50 9.32 11.70
N ARG A 67 -13.86 8.19 12.00
CA ARG A 67 -14.12 7.37 13.19
C ARG A 67 -13.06 7.50 14.28
N VAL A 68 -11.91 8.11 13.98
CA VAL A 68 -10.80 8.27 14.92
C VAL A 68 -10.64 9.77 15.20
N ALA A 69 -11.42 10.28 16.16
CA ALA A 69 -11.33 11.66 16.62
C ALA A 69 -10.30 11.78 17.77
N ASP A 70 -9.03 11.51 17.46
CA ASP A 70 -7.92 11.68 18.40
C ASP A 70 -6.76 12.39 17.68
N GLU A 71 -6.33 13.54 18.21
CA GLU A 71 -5.20 14.32 17.67
C GLU A 71 -3.87 13.56 17.69
N LYS A 72 -3.76 12.48 18.48
CA LYS A 72 -2.57 11.64 18.57
C LYS A 72 -2.62 10.42 17.64
N ALA A 73 -3.69 10.28 16.85
CA ALA A 73 -3.76 9.19 15.89
C ALA A 73 -2.73 9.40 14.77
N ILE A 74 -2.09 8.31 14.37
CA ILE A 74 -1.03 8.32 13.35
C ILE A 74 -1.58 7.68 12.08
N HIS A 75 -1.32 8.30 10.93
CA HIS A 75 -1.76 7.78 9.66
C HIS A 75 -0.91 6.57 9.23
N LEU A 76 -1.55 5.50 8.74
CA LEU A 76 -0.85 4.27 8.37
C LEU A 76 0.23 4.51 7.29
N THR A 77 -0.04 5.40 6.32
CA THR A 77 0.94 5.72 5.27
C THR A 77 2.23 6.30 5.85
N GLU A 78 2.15 7.13 6.90
CA GLU A 78 3.36 7.68 7.55
C GLU A 78 4.22 6.58 8.18
N ILE A 79 3.58 5.58 8.80
CA ILE A 79 4.29 4.46 9.42
C ILE A 79 4.95 3.58 8.34
N ILE A 80 4.25 3.33 7.24
CA ILE A 80 4.76 2.55 6.11
C ILE A 80 5.96 3.29 5.48
N GLU A 81 5.83 4.58 5.21
CA GLU A 81 6.91 5.41 4.67
C GLU A 81 8.11 5.47 5.62
N GLU A 82 7.90 5.53 6.93
CA GLU A 82 9.00 5.49 7.90
C GLU A 82 9.77 4.16 7.84
N VAL A 83 9.07 3.03 7.65
CA VAL A 83 9.70 1.70 7.66
C VAL A 83 10.36 1.35 6.32
N PHE A 84 9.65 1.55 5.21
CA PHE A 84 10.11 1.16 3.88
C PHE A 84 10.87 2.29 3.17
N GLY A 85 10.73 3.54 3.61
CA GLY A 85 11.45 4.67 3.05
C GLY A 85 10.97 5.01 1.63
N GLU A 86 11.90 5.47 0.80
CA GLU A 86 11.63 5.92 -0.57
C GLU A 86 11.09 4.81 -1.49
N GLU A 87 11.31 3.54 -1.17
CA GLU A 87 10.94 2.39 -2.00
C GLU A 87 9.42 2.26 -2.21
N LEU A 88 8.62 2.66 -1.20
CA LEU A 88 7.16 2.63 -1.26
C LEU A 88 6.53 4.02 -1.18
N ARG A 89 7.35 5.07 -1.10
CA ARG A 89 6.88 6.45 -1.11
C ARG A 89 6.13 6.70 -2.42
N TRP A 90 4.89 7.17 -2.35
CA TRP A 90 3.95 7.35 -3.48
C TRP A 90 3.34 6.08 -4.09
N HIS A 91 3.78 4.89 -3.68
CA HIS A 91 3.23 3.61 -4.15
C HIS A 91 2.25 2.98 -3.17
N ILE A 92 2.00 3.64 -2.03
CA ILE A 92 0.97 3.27 -1.07
C ILE A 92 0.07 4.46 -0.78
N ASP A 93 -1.23 4.22 -0.85
CA ASP A 93 -2.26 5.21 -0.55
C ASP A 93 -3.31 4.63 0.41
N CYS A 94 -3.91 5.50 1.22
CA CYS A 94 -5.05 5.16 2.07
C CYS A 94 -6.21 6.09 1.72
N PRO A 95 -6.98 5.82 0.64
CA PRO A 95 -7.92 6.80 0.06
C PRO A 95 -9.05 7.25 1.00
N PHE A 96 -9.35 6.49 2.06
CA PHE A 96 -10.33 6.86 3.08
C PHE A 96 -9.71 7.26 4.43
N GLY A 97 -8.38 7.38 4.47
CA GLY A 97 -7.57 7.51 5.67
C GLY A 97 -7.60 6.25 6.54
N ILE A 98 -6.44 5.76 6.96
CA ILE A 98 -6.35 4.76 8.04
C ILE A 98 -5.58 5.38 9.18
N TRP A 99 -6.26 5.63 10.29
CA TRP A 99 -5.70 6.28 11.47
C TRP A 99 -5.67 5.29 12.63
N LEU A 100 -4.53 5.24 13.31
CA LEU A 100 -4.24 4.27 14.36
C LEU A 100 -3.91 4.99 15.66
N LEU A 101 -4.41 4.48 16.79
CA LEU A 101 -4.00 4.98 18.09
C LEU A 101 -2.51 4.67 18.34
N PRO A 102 -1.81 5.43 19.21
CA PRO A 102 -0.38 5.26 19.43
C PRO A 102 0.09 3.83 19.72
N GLU A 103 -0.69 3.06 20.50
CA GLU A 103 -0.39 1.65 20.81
C GLU A 103 -0.51 0.74 19.58
N GLU A 104 -1.51 0.97 18.71
CA GLU A 104 -1.68 0.21 17.48
C GLU A 104 -0.59 0.57 16.47
N ALA A 105 -0.31 1.86 16.32
CA ALA A 105 0.76 2.37 15.46
C ALA A 105 2.12 1.77 15.83
N ARG A 106 2.44 1.67 17.13
CA ARG A 106 3.66 1.00 17.61
C ARG A 106 3.72 -0.46 17.19
N LYS A 107 2.63 -1.21 17.37
CA LYS A 107 2.55 -2.62 16.96
C LYS A 107 2.68 -2.78 15.44
N VAL A 108 2.02 -1.91 14.67
CA VAL A 108 2.10 -1.91 13.21
C VAL A 108 3.55 -1.70 12.76
N LYS A 109 4.23 -0.71 13.34
CA LYS A 109 5.64 -0.42 13.04
C LYS A 109 6.55 -1.61 13.32
N GLU A 110 6.39 -2.28 14.45
CA GLU A 110 7.17 -3.49 14.78
C GLU A 110 6.93 -4.62 13.77
N VAL A 111 5.68 -4.84 13.37
CA VAL A 111 5.33 -5.85 12.37
C VAL A 111 5.90 -5.53 11.00
N LEU A 112 5.82 -4.28 10.56
CA LEU A 112 6.35 -3.85 9.26
C LEU A 112 7.88 -3.92 9.23
N LYS A 113 8.57 -3.59 10.33
CA LYS A 113 10.03 -3.76 10.44
C LYS A 113 10.44 -5.22 10.26
N ARG A 114 9.76 -6.15 10.94
CA ARG A 114 9.99 -7.58 10.76
C ARG A 114 9.71 -8.03 9.33
N LEU A 115 8.68 -7.47 8.69
CA LEU A 115 8.36 -7.79 7.29
C LEU A 115 9.47 -7.35 6.34
N LYS A 116 10.14 -6.22 6.61
CA LYS A 116 11.27 -5.70 5.82
C LYS A 116 12.56 -6.53 5.96
N GLU A 117 12.75 -7.19 7.10
CA GLU A 117 13.93 -8.02 7.39
C GLU A 117 13.83 -9.46 6.86
N ASN A 118 12.66 -9.87 6.35
CA ASN A 118 12.43 -11.20 5.74
C ASN A 118 12.59 -11.16 4.22
#